data_AF-A0A9N9IW65-F1
#
_entry.id   AF-A0A9N9IW65-F1
#
_cell.length_a   1.000
_cell.length_b   1.000
_cell.length_c   1.000
_cell.angle_alpha   90.00
_cell.angle_beta   90.00
_cell.angle_gamma   90.00
#
_symmetry.space_group_name_H-M   'P 1'
#
loop_
_entity.id
_entity.type
_entity.pdbx_description
1 polymer ?
#
loop_
_entity_poly.entity_id
_entity_poly.type
_entity_poly.pdbx_seq_one_letter_code
_entity_poly.pdbx_strand_id
1 'polypeptide(L)'
;MFNSSTTTPPTSPTSTPPSPLTDVNLNDNNENTQLSVFKISNQTITRRFTMQVEKPTWLELELKVREAFSIPSSVSPGLTYTDEEGDVITISSQLELEDYYKQFKRYDLSENYKFGLVIFTPIRDYVDDSQDNNNYSSPDYEEQEVRSICPT
;
A
#
# COMPACT_ATOMS: atom_id res chain seq x y z
N MET A 1 -23.28 -22.68 -77.83
CA MET A 1 -24.69 -23.07 -77.62
C MET A 1 -24.79 -23.75 -76.26
N PHE A 2 -25.43 -23.07 -75.29
CA PHE A 2 -26.41 -23.55 -74.28
C PHE A 2 -26.32 -25.03 -73.81
N ASN A 3 -26.30 -25.40 -72.51
CA ASN A 3 -27.08 -24.94 -71.36
C ASN A 3 -26.48 -25.32 -69.98
N SER A 4 -26.90 -24.56 -68.96
CA SER A 4 -26.65 -24.67 -67.52
C SER A 4 -27.44 -25.80 -66.82
N SER A 5 -26.97 -26.26 -65.65
CA SER A 5 -27.82 -26.58 -64.48
C SER A 5 -27.03 -26.69 -63.17
N THR A 6 -27.70 -26.26 -62.12
CA THR A 6 -27.27 -25.82 -60.78
C THR A 6 -27.26 -26.97 -59.75
N THR A 7 -26.40 -26.93 -58.74
CA THR A 7 -26.61 -27.67 -57.48
C THR A 7 -25.87 -27.00 -56.32
N THR A 8 -26.65 -26.55 -55.34
CA THR A 8 -26.23 -26.06 -54.02
C THR A 8 -26.33 -27.19 -52.99
N PRO A 9 -25.43 -27.29 -52.00
CA PRO A 9 -25.67 -28.12 -50.82
C PRO A 9 -26.42 -27.32 -49.71
N PRO A 10 -27.30 -27.98 -48.94
CA PRO A 10 -28.15 -27.35 -47.94
C PRO A 10 -27.50 -27.16 -46.55
N THR A 11 -27.95 -26.10 -45.89
CA THR A 11 -27.73 -25.66 -44.50
C THR A 11 -28.16 -26.70 -43.47
N SER A 12 -27.31 -27.00 -42.49
CA SER A 12 -27.65 -27.86 -41.35
C SER A 12 -28.42 -27.08 -40.26
N PRO A 13 -29.42 -27.70 -39.60
CA PRO A 13 -30.25 -27.05 -38.60
C PRO A 13 -29.65 -27.07 -37.18
N THR A 14 -29.87 -25.94 -36.50
CA THR A 14 -29.81 -25.69 -35.06
C THR A 14 -30.41 -26.81 -34.22
N SER A 15 -29.62 -27.39 -33.32
CA SER A 15 -30.10 -28.31 -32.28
C SER A 15 -29.91 -27.65 -30.91
N THR A 16 -31.00 -27.11 -30.39
CA THR A 16 -31.16 -26.67 -29.01
C THR A 16 -31.47 -27.90 -28.15
N PRO A 17 -30.68 -28.23 -27.12
CA PRO A 17 -31.10 -29.22 -26.14
C PRO A 17 -32.07 -28.59 -25.10
N PRO A 18 -33.17 -29.26 -24.74
CA PRO A 18 -34.03 -28.85 -23.63
C PRO A 18 -33.41 -29.23 -22.28
N SER A 19 -33.49 -28.31 -21.33
CA SER A 19 -33.08 -28.47 -19.93
C SER A 19 -33.78 -29.64 -19.22
N PRO A 20 -33.07 -30.38 -18.36
CA PRO A 20 -33.68 -31.02 -17.20
C PRO A 20 -33.66 -30.06 -16.00
N LEU A 21 -34.85 -29.82 -15.45
CA LEU A 21 -35.09 -29.17 -14.16
C LEU A 21 -34.32 -29.92 -13.06
N THR A 22 -33.39 -29.23 -12.43
CA THR A 22 -33.05 -29.45 -11.02
C THR A 22 -33.08 -28.08 -10.38
N ASP A 23 -34.11 -27.84 -9.57
CA ASP A 23 -34.18 -26.77 -8.58
C ASP A 23 -33.01 -26.97 -7.59
N VAL A 24 -31.82 -26.51 -7.98
CA VAL A 24 -30.81 -26.14 -6.99
C VAL A 24 -31.23 -24.77 -6.50
N ASN A 25 -31.88 -24.80 -5.35
CA ASN A 25 -32.20 -23.64 -4.54
C ASN A 25 -30.93 -22.79 -4.38
N LEU A 26 -30.78 -21.77 -5.23
CA LEU A 26 -29.82 -20.68 -5.11
C LEU A 26 -30.25 -19.80 -3.95
N ASN A 27 -30.21 -20.38 -2.76
CA ASN A 27 -30.03 -19.64 -1.52
C ASN A 27 -28.53 -19.33 -1.38
N ASP A 28 -27.94 -18.65 -2.36
CA ASP A 28 -26.71 -17.93 -2.11
C ASP A 28 -27.11 -16.56 -1.63
N ASN A 29 -27.12 -16.49 -0.30
CA ASN A 29 -27.26 -15.30 0.49
C ASN A 29 -26.50 -14.17 -0.19
N ASN A 30 -27.19 -13.05 -0.39
CA ASN A 30 -26.62 -11.75 -0.69
C ASN A 30 -25.59 -11.40 0.40
N GLU A 31 -24.38 -11.94 0.26
CA GLU A 31 -23.17 -11.46 0.89
C GLU A 31 -22.86 -10.18 0.11
N ASN A 32 -23.42 -9.05 0.55
CA ASN A 32 -23.00 -7.73 0.09
C ASN A 32 -21.52 -7.58 0.43
N THR A 33 -20.65 -8.08 -0.45
CA THR A 33 -19.19 -7.97 -0.35
C THR A 33 -18.86 -6.52 -0.61
N GLN A 34 -19.00 -5.72 0.44
CA GLN A 34 -18.78 -4.29 0.41
C GLN A 34 -17.31 -4.07 0.05
N LEU A 35 -17.08 -3.66 -1.19
CA LEU A 35 -15.75 -3.40 -1.73
C LEU A 35 -15.20 -2.10 -1.14
N SER A 36 -13.88 -1.99 -1.07
CA SER A 36 -13.24 -0.74 -0.67
C SER A 36 -12.21 -0.29 -1.66
N VAL A 37 -12.31 0.98 -2.04
CA VAL A 37 -11.43 1.61 -3.00
C VAL A 37 -10.37 2.39 -2.24
N PHE A 38 -9.11 2.06 -2.45
CA PHE A 38 -7.97 2.75 -1.87
C PHE A 38 -7.27 3.57 -2.94
N LYS A 39 -7.06 4.86 -2.67
CA LYS A 39 -6.22 5.75 -3.48
C LYS A 39 -5.02 6.17 -2.65
N ILE A 40 -3.84 5.75 -3.06
CA ILE A 40 -2.59 5.95 -2.33
C ILE A 40 -1.65 6.75 -3.22
N SER A 41 -1.06 7.81 -2.69
CA SER A 41 -0.14 8.69 -3.41
C SER A 41 1.18 8.84 -2.67
N ASN A 42 2.30 8.75 -3.37
CA ASN A 42 3.57 9.29 -2.90
C ASN A 42 3.89 10.59 -3.67
N GLN A 43 5.12 11.09 -3.58
CA GLN A 43 5.53 12.33 -4.25
C GLN A 43 5.50 12.27 -5.79
N THR A 44 5.50 11.07 -6.39
CA THR A 44 5.68 10.89 -7.84
C THR A 44 4.52 10.17 -8.53
N ILE A 45 3.87 9.24 -7.85
CA ILE A 45 2.85 8.35 -8.42
C ILE A 45 1.65 8.20 -7.47
N THR A 46 0.47 8.15 -8.07
CA THR A 46 -0.78 7.77 -7.39
C THR A 46 -1.25 6.44 -7.94
N ARG A 47 -1.57 5.50 -7.05
CA ARG A 47 -2.16 4.21 -7.40
C ARG A 47 -3.53 4.08 -6.76
N ARG A 48 -4.45 3.49 -7.51
CA ARG A 48 -5.80 3.17 -7.05
C ARG A 48 -6.01 1.67 -7.19
N PHE A 49 -6.49 1.02 -6.14
CA PHE A 49 -6.87 -0.39 -6.16
C PHE A 49 -8.10 -0.63 -5.32
N THR A 50 -8.80 -1.73 -5.61
CA THR A 50 -9.99 -2.15 -4.90
C THR A 50 -9.68 -3.41 -4.10
N MET A 51 -10.15 -3.50 -2.87
CA MET A 51 -10.10 -4.69 -2.03
C MET A 51 -11.51 -5.26 -1.86
N GLN A 52 -11.60 -6.59 -1.77
CA GLN A 52 -12.88 -7.31 -1.62
C GLN A 52 -13.45 -7.28 -0.19
N VAL A 53 -12.88 -6.43 0.66
CA VAL A 53 -13.22 -6.30 2.08
C VAL A 53 -13.38 -4.82 2.39
N GLU A 54 -14.43 -4.46 3.13
CA GLU A 54 -14.75 -3.07 3.50
C GLU A 54 -13.64 -2.42 4.37
N LYS A 55 -13.05 -3.23 5.23
CA LYS A 55 -12.06 -2.83 6.23
C LYS A 55 -10.97 -3.90 6.31
N PRO A 56 -10.04 -3.91 5.35
CA PRO A 56 -8.90 -4.83 5.39
C PRO A 56 -8.09 -4.63 6.67
N THR A 57 -7.42 -5.68 7.10
CA THR A 57 -6.41 -5.57 8.15
C THR A 57 -5.20 -4.78 7.65
N TRP A 58 -4.42 -4.24 8.59
CA TRP A 58 -3.18 -3.54 8.28
C TRP A 58 -2.24 -4.43 7.46
N LEU A 59 -2.13 -5.72 7.81
CA LEU A 59 -1.27 -6.65 7.08
C LEU A 59 -1.70 -6.80 5.60
N GLU A 60 -2.99 -6.98 5.34
CA GLU A 60 -3.51 -7.12 3.97
C GLU A 60 -3.31 -5.84 3.17
N LEU A 61 -3.58 -4.69 3.79
CA LEU A 61 -3.40 -3.38 3.18
C LEU A 61 -1.91 -3.10 2.91
N GLU A 62 -1.03 -3.39 3.87
CA GLU A 62 0.42 -3.23 3.77
C GLU A 62 0.98 -4.07 2.62
N LEU A 63 0.59 -5.34 2.54
CA LEU A 63 1.00 -6.23 1.44
C LEU A 63 0.53 -5.69 0.09
N LYS A 64 -0.71 -5.17 0.01
CA LYS A 64 -1.22 -4.61 -1.23
C LYS A 64 -0.50 -3.33 -1.64
N VAL A 65 -0.18 -2.47 -0.67
CA VAL A 65 0.63 -1.26 -0.87
C VAL A 65 2.03 -1.63 -1.32
N ARG A 66 2.65 -2.64 -0.70
CA ARG A 66 3.97 -3.14 -1.03
C ARG A 66 4.05 -3.66 -2.45
N GLU A 67 3.09 -4.48 -2.85
CA GLU A 67 2.94 -4.95 -4.23
C GLU A 67 2.74 -3.79 -5.19
N ALA A 68 1.80 -2.89 -4.88
CA ALA A 68 1.49 -1.75 -5.71
C ALA A 68 2.72 -0.87 -5.90
N PHE A 69 3.47 -0.49 -4.88
CA PHE A 69 4.58 0.45 -5.04
C PHE A 69 5.94 -0.22 -5.22
N SER A 70 5.97 -1.55 -5.37
CA SER A 70 7.20 -2.36 -5.48
C SER A 70 8.18 -2.09 -4.33
N ILE A 71 7.65 -2.04 -3.10
CA ILE A 71 8.41 -1.68 -1.89
C ILE A 71 9.20 -2.90 -1.40
N PRO A 72 10.53 -2.80 -1.21
CA PRO A 72 11.35 -3.92 -0.74
C PRO A 72 11.05 -4.29 0.71
N SER A 73 11.17 -5.57 1.07
CA SER A 73 10.94 -6.07 2.44
C SER A 73 11.87 -5.49 3.50
N SER A 74 12.97 -4.85 3.08
CA SER A 74 13.93 -4.17 3.96
C SER A 74 13.42 -2.86 4.55
N VAL A 75 12.28 -2.36 4.10
CA VAL A 75 11.67 -1.12 4.59
C VAL A 75 10.21 -1.34 4.95
N SER A 76 9.72 -0.53 5.89
CA SER A 76 8.35 -0.58 6.38
C SER A 76 7.54 0.56 5.77
N PRO A 77 6.45 0.30 5.03
CA PRO A 77 5.57 1.35 4.56
C PRO A 77 4.69 1.86 5.69
N GLY A 78 4.36 3.15 5.65
CA GLY A 78 3.32 3.79 6.44
C GLY A 78 2.35 4.53 5.52
N LEU A 79 1.11 4.71 5.96
CA LEU A 79 0.12 5.49 5.26
C LEU A 79 -0.16 6.78 6.03
N THR A 80 -0.43 7.87 5.33
CA THR A 80 -0.78 9.15 5.99
C THR A 80 -2.14 9.63 5.55
N TYR A 81 -2.88 10.28 6.43
CA TYR A 81 -4.10 11.01 6.08
C TYR A 81 -4.13 12.36 6.78
N THR A 82 -4.97 13.26 6.30
CA THR A 82 -5.24 14.53 6.97
C THR A 82 -6.55 14.39 7.72
N ASP A 83 -6.55 14.68 9.02
CA ASP A 83 -7.75 14.61 9.85
C ASP A 83 -8.60 15.90 9.75
N GLU A 84 -9.61 16.03 10.62
CA GLU A 84 -10.50 17.19 10.65
C GLU A 84 -9.85 18.47 11.19
N GLU A 85 -8.77 18.32 11.97
CA GLU A 85 -7.99 19.42 12.54
C GLU A 85 -6.91 19.92 11.56
N GLY A 86 -6.68 19.17 10.47
CA GLY A 86 -5.70 19.47 9.45
C GLY A 86 -4.34 18.83 9.72
N ASP A 87 -4.25 17.97 10.73
CA ASP A 87 -3.03 17.29 11.10
C ASP A 87 -2.77 16.08 10.20
N VAL A 88 -1.50 15.88 9.86
CA VAL A 88 -1.06 14.73 9.04
C VAL A 88 -0.77 13.56 9.97
N ILE A 89 -1.73 12.66 10.08
CA ILE A 89 -1.63 11.47 10.91
C ILE A 89 -1.03 10.33 10.11
N THR A 90 -0.14 9.57 10.76
CA THR A 90 0.51 8.40 10.16
C THR A 90 -0.07 7.12 10.75
N ILE A 91 -0.36 6.15 9.88
CA ILE A 91 -0.82 4.81 10.18
C ILE A 91 0.31 3.85 9.80
N SER A 92 0.78 3.10 10.77
CA SER A 92 1.85 2.11 10.64
C SER A 92 1.51 0.78 11.34
N SER A 93 0.34 0.70 11.95
CA SER A 93 -0.10 -0.44 12.76
C SER A 93 -1.60 -0.72 12.63
N GLN A 94 -2.00 -1.92 13.05
CA GLN A 94 -3.40 -2.34 13.10
C GLN A 94 -4.26 -1.45 14.00
N LEU A 95 -3.74 -1.04 15.16
CA LEU A 95 -4.49 -0.22 16.13
C LEU A 95 -4.82 1.16 15.55
N GLU A 96 -3.86 1.79 14.87
CA GLU A 96 -4.05 3.08 14.21
C GLU A 96 -5.04 2.99 13.05
N LEU A 97 -4.99 1.90 12.27
CA LEU A 97 -5.92 1.69 11.16
C LEU A 97 -7.37 1.48 11.65
N GLU A 98 -7.54 0.73 12.75
CA GLU A 98 -8.85 0.56 13.37
C GLU A 98 -9.40 1.87 13.92
N ASP A 99 -8.54 2.71 14.50
CA ASP A 99 -8.94 4.01 14.99
C ASP A 99 -9.37 4.93 13.83
N TYR A 100 -8.61 4.95 12.74
CA TYR A 100 -8.99 5.60 11.50
C TYR A 100 -10.39 5.15 11.02
N TYR A 101 -10.67 3.84 10.99
CA TYR A 101 -11.97 3.33 10.58
C TYR A 101 -13.14 3.70 11.50
N LYS A 102 -12.88 4.05 12.77
CA LYS A 102 -13.91 4.53 13.71
C LYS A 102 -14.19 6.01 13.47
N GLN A 103 -13.15 6.80 13.21
CA GLN A 103 -13.26 8.24 12.93
C GLN A 103 -13.87 8.49 11.54
N PHE A 104 -13.47 7.71 10.53
CA PHE A 104 -13.85 7.90 9.12
C PHE A 104 -15.36 7.77 8.85
N LYS A 105 -16.11 7.06 9.72
CA LYS A 105 -17.58 6.93 9.61
C LYS A 105 -18.35 8.25 9.76
N ARG A 106 -17.69 9.35 10.11
CA ARG A 106 -18.36 10.61 10.44
C ARG A 106 -18.39 11.66 9.33
N TYR A 107 -17.55 11.56 8.30
CA TYR A 107 -17.28 12.77 7.48
C TYR A 107 -17.22 12.63 5.96
N ASP A 108 -17.16 11.45 5.35
CA ASP A 108 -17.12 11.37 3.88
C ASP A 108 -17.93 10.17 3.36
N LEU A 109 -19.02 10.47 2.66
CA LEU A 109 -19.86 9.48 1.99
C LEU A 109 -19.21 8.94 0.70
N SER A 110 -18.02 9.43 0.34
CA SER A 110 -17.24 8.81 -0.72
C SER A 110 -16.60 7.53 -0.20
N GLU A 111 -17.02 6.37 -0.73
CA GLU A 111 -16.53 5.02 -0.36
C GLU A 111 -15.05 4.78 -0.72
N ASN A 112 -14.23 5.83 -0.77
CA ASN A 112 -12.84 5.80 -1.14
C ASN A 112 -11.93 6.29 -0.02
N TYR A 113 -11.06 5.40 0.44
CA TYR A 113 -9.98 5.76 1.34
C TYR A 113 -8.84 6.45 0.58
N LYS A 114 -8.39 7.61 1.05
CA LYS A 114 -7.32 8.39 0.42
C LYS A 114 -6.16 8.54 1.39
N PHE A 115 -4.98 8.06 0.99
CA PHE A 115 -3.77 8.11 1.82
C PHE A 115 -2.56 8.65 1.06
N GLY A 116 -1.65 9.29 1.79
CA GLY A 116 -0.25 9.43 1.41
C GLY A 116 0.53 8.16 1.75
N LEU A 117 1.67 7.94 1.08
CA LEU A 117 2.61 6.86 1.36
C LEU A 117 3.91 7.45 1.92
N VAL A 118 4.35 6.94 3.07
CA VAL A 118 5.65 7.21 3.69
C VAL A 118 6.42 5.89 3.83
N ILE A 119 7.75 5.94 3.78
CA ILE A 119 8.62 4.77 3.91
C ILE A 119 9.55 4.98 5.11
N PHE A 120 9.50 4.06 6.07
CA PHE A 120 10.43 4.02 7.19
C PHE A 120 11.63 3.16 6.81
N THR A 121 12.80 3.79 6.76
CA THR A 121 14.07 3.06 6.58
C THR A 121 14.63 2.71 7.96
N PRO A 122 15.10 1.46 8.16
CA PRO A 122 15.77 1.12 9.40
C PRO A 122 17.02 1.98 9.55
N ILE A 123 17.25 2.50 10.76
CA ILE A 123 18.48 3.21 11.10
C ILE A 123 19.60 2.18 10.93
N ARG A 124 20.45 2.39 9.93
CA ARG A 124 21.70 1.67 9.85
C ARG A 124 22.58 2.29 10.90
N ASP A 125 22.81 1.56 11.98
CA ASP A 125 23.96 1.82 12.83
C ASP A 125 25.18 1.61 11.95
N TYR A 126 25.70 2.71 11.41
CA TYR A 126 27.00 2.71 10.79
C TYR A 126 27.97 2.31 11.90
N VAL A 127 28.37 1.05 11.89
CA VAL A 127 29.60 0.64 12.55
C VAL A 127 30.67 1.49 11.87
N ASP A 128 31.16 2.48 12.62
CA ASP A 128 32.34 3.24 12.24
C ASP A 128 33.49 2.25 12.19
N ASP A 129 33.73 1.66 11.02
CA ASP A 129 34.94 0.89 10.71
C ASP A 129 36.13 1.88 10.59
N SER A 130 36.31 2.75 11.59
CA SER A 130 37.60 3.34 11.90
C SER A 130 38.46 2.22 12.45
N GLN A 131 38.93 1.37 11.54
CA GLN A 131 39.96 0.39 11.76
C GLN A 131 41.25 1.14 12.06
N ASP A 132 41.38 1.57 13.31
CA ASP A 132 42.50 2.27 13.87
C ASP A 132 43.68 1.30 13.87
N ASN A 133 44.48 1.40 12.81
CA ASN A 133 45.74 0.72 12.67
C ASN A 133 46.70 1.37 13.67
N ASN A 134 46.77 0.81 14.88
CA ASN A 134 47.70 1.11 15.97
C ASN A 134 48.94 1.93 15.55
N ASN A 135 48.78 3.25 15.53
CA ASN A 135 49.89 4.19 15.68
C ASN A 135 49.41 5.28 16.62
N TYR A 136 49.38 4.92 17.90
CA TYR A 136 49.13 5.79 19.03
C TYR A 136 50.28 6.82 19.12
N SER A 137 50.23 7.85 18.28
CA SER A 137 50.90 9.11 18.57
C SER A 137 49.95 9.92 19.43
N SER A 138 50.15 9.81 20.74
CA SER A 138 49.59 10.69 21.75
C SER A 138 49.79 12.15 21.32
N PRO A 139 48.73 12.95 21.11
CA PRO A 139 48.89 14.39 21.09
C PRO A 139 49.11 14.85 22.53
N ASP A 140 50.32 15.36 22.79
CA ASP A 140 50.70 16.04 24.02
C ASP A 140 49.70 17.17 24.32
N TYR A 141 49.02 17.08 25.46
CA TYR A 141 48.17 18.15 25.96
C TYR A 141 49.08 19.19 26.61
N GLU A 142 49.58 20.16 25.85
CA GLU A 142 50.18 21.36 26.45
C GLU A 142 49.07 22.17 27.14
N GLU A 143 49.00 22.07 28.47
CA GLU A 143 48.30 23.00 29.34
C GLU A 143 48.86 24.42 29.10
N GLN A 144 48.17 25.23 28.29
CA GLN A 144 48.40 26.68 28.28
C GLN A 144 47.80 27.28 29.55
N GLU A 145 48.66 27.44 30.56
CA GLU A 145 48.44 28.19 31.79
C GLU A 145 48.19 29.68 31.43
N VAL A 146 46.94 30.06 31.14
CA VAL A 146 46.58 31.47 30.93
C VAL A 146 46.54 32.17 32.29
N ARG A 147 47.72 32.57 32.77
CA ARG A 147 47.86 33.46 33.92
C ARG A 147 47.21 34.81 33.59
N SER A 148 46.01 35.01 34.12
CA SER A 148 45.38 36.33 34.18
C SER A 148 46.18 37.20 35.14
N ILE A 149 46.92 38.17 34.58
CA ILE A 149 47.59 39.23 35.32
C ILE A 149 46.54 40.32 35.57
N CYS A 150 46.13 40.50 36.83
CA CYS A 150 45.36 41.68 37.23
C CYS A 150 46.35 42.83 37.50
N PRO A 151 46.18 44.01 36.89
CA PRO A 151 46.90 45.21 37.30
C PRO A 151 46.16 45.91 38.45
N THR A 152 46.89 46.17 39.54
CA THR A 152 46.58 47.15 40.60
C THR A 152 46.88 48.57 40.16
#